data_AF-A0A2V8RPZ6-F1
#
_entry.id   AF-A0A2V8RPZ6-F1
#
_cell.length_a   1.000
_cell.length_b   1.000
_cell.length_c   1.000
_cell.angle_alpha   90.00
_cell.angle_beta   90.00
_cell.angle_gamma   90.00
#
_symmetry.space_group_name_H-M   'P 1'
#
loop_
_entity.id
_entity.type
_entity.pdbx_description
1 polymer ?
#
loop_
_entity_poly.entity_id
_entity_poly.type
_entity_poly.pdbx_seq_one_letter_code
_entity_poly.pdbx_strand_id
1 'polypeptide(L)'
;MAMSRKKKIIIGSVVGVVLLAVVIGSILATRKDTPEVTVVKIETRPELRSTVTSSGEIRPIQFMNLTSEVQGRIEEIYVKEGQMVNKGDPLVRLDPNQLESSTEAQLAAFQSAQNEVNVSQSQVTAAQNALAQAQQQLNISQVAVDSARQNMESAKVDVEREQKNLSIAKRELTRSTQLLESGVASRLEYDEAKDKVDQAEIAVRNAQSRLQSATLQIKDATARVANQQVNVKDARRGVETATLSVRSSQSRAAQQNASLRGQRNLRDKTLQVAPISGVIAEIPSRVGTFAVAGLSTTALLTIADMSTINVEVKVDETEIDKVAVGQKAKVKVDAFGEQEIEAEVTQKTPLAVGKSQTTGGLSTNINVQEAKEFRVVLQLQNLTPEVQTGLRPGMSATATITTKTAQNVLAVPLQAIVEKKPDNTPEPGVQPAAAAPADKPKPIKGVYVLDGNKAKFKPVETGITGESDIQITSGLSEGEEVITGPSRVLNTLKEDAIVKKQTKKEGDASPK
;
A
#
# COMPACT_ATOMS: atom_id res chain seq x y z
N MET A 1 25.33 89.84 -69.33
CA MET A 1 25.33 90.68 -68.12
C MET A 1 25.33 89.79 -66.89
N ALA A 2 26.48 89.63 -66.23
CA ALA A 2 26.61 88.83 -65.02
C ALA A 2 25.98 89.58 -63.83
N MET A 3 24.90 89.05 -63.26
CA MET A 3 24.26 89.62 -62.07
C MET A 3 25.13 89.45 -60.82
N SER A 4 25.34 90.55 -60.11
CA SER A 4 26.09 90.67 -58.84
C SER A 4 25.60 89.72 -57.74
N ARG A 5 26.55 89.12 -56.99
CA ARG A 5 26.36 88.09 -55.96
C ARG A 5 25.30 88.41 -54.90
N LYS A 6 24.97 89.69 -54.66
CA LYS A 6 23.96 90.11 -53.67
C LYS A 6 22.52 89.75 -54.08
N LYS A 7 22.17 89.72 -55.37
CA LYS A 7 20.81 89.34 -55.83
C LYS A 7 20.54 87.83 -55.75
N LYS A 8 21.57 86.98 -55.83
CA LYS A 8 21.42 85.51 -55.71
C LYS A 8 21.07 85.07 -54.29
N ILE A 9 21.55 85.77 -53.26
CA ILE A 9 21.29 85.43 -51.85
C ILE A 9 19.85 85.78 -51.45
N ILE A 10 19.33 86.92 -51.95
CA ILE A 10 17.94 87.34 -51.66
C ILE A 10 16.93 86.42 -52.35
N ILE A 11 17.18 86.01 -53.59
CA ILE A 11 16.31 85.06 -54.30
C ILE A 11 16.36 83.68 -53.62
N GLY A 12 17.52 83.25 -53.13
CA GLY A 12 17.67 82.01 -52.37
C GLY A 12 16.91 82.00 -51.04
N SER A 13 16.89 83.11 -50.29
CA SER A 13 16.17 83.17 -49.02
C SER A 13 14.65 83.21 -49.19
N VAL A 14 14.15 83.89 -50.22
CA VAL A 14 12.70 83.95 -50.52
C VAL A 14 12.18 82.60 -50.98
N VAL A 15 12.92 81.87 -51.82
CA VAL A 15 12.55 80.51 -52.23
C VAL A 15 12.61 79.54 -51.05
N GLY A 16 13.57 79.70 -50.14
CA GLY A 16 13.66 78.89 -48.91
C GLY A 16 12.46 79.08 -47.97
N VAL A 17 12.00 80.32 -47.77
CA VAL A 17 10.85 80.62 -46.89
C VAL A 17 9.53 80.14 -47.50
N VAL A 18 9.35 80.26 -48.83
CA VAL A 18 8.16 79.76 -49.51
C VAL A 18 8.12 78.23 -49.50
N LEU A 19 9.25 77.55 -49.72
CA LEU A 19 9.32 76.09 -49.56
C LEU A 19 9.04 75.65 -48.12
N LEU A 20 9.55 76.39 -47.12
CA LEU A 20 9.25 76.09 -45.73
C LEU A 20 7.75 76.25 -45.42
N ALA A 21 7.10 77.30 -45.95
CA ALA A 21 5.67 77.54 -45.77
C ALA A 21 4.80 76.47 -46.47
N VAL A 22 5.21 76.00 -47.66
CA VAL A 22 4.51 74.91 -48.37
C VAL A 22 4.71 73.57 -47.64
N VAL A 23 5.90 73.31 -47.12
CA VAL A 23 6.18 72.10 -46.32
C VAL A 23 5.43 72.13 -44.99
N ILE A 24 5.40 73.27 -44.29
CA ILE A 24 4.63 73.45 -43.05
C ILE A 24 3.13 73.37 -43.33
N GLY A 25 2.63 73.97 -44.42
CA GLY A 25 1.24 73.89 -44.84
C GLY A 25 0.81 72.47 -45.21
N SER A 26 1.67 71.71 -45.89
CA SER A 26 1.45 70.30 -46.22
C SER A 26 1.47 69.39 -44.98
N ILE A 27 2.34 69.68 -44.01
CA ILE A 27 2.41 68.95 -42.74
C ILE A 27 1.19 69.24 -41.85
N LEU A 28 0.65 70.47 -41.87
CA LEU A 28 -0.56 70.82 -41.10
C LEU A 28 -1.86 70.33 -41.75
N ALA A 29 -1.95 70.25 -43.08
CA ALA A 29 -3.18 69.82 -43.77
C ALA A 29 -3.43 68.30 -43.73
N THR A 30 -2.41 67.50 -43.44
CA THR A 30 -2.49 66.02 -43.50
C THR A 30 -2.89 65.37 -42.16
N ARG A 31 -3.34 66.14 -41.15
CA ARG A 31 -3.84 65.59 -39.87
C ARG A 31 -5.35 65.68 -39.74
N LYS A 32 -6.07 64.86 -40.49
CA LYS A 32 -7.47 64.52 -40.18
C LYS A 32 -7.81 63.12 -40.69
N ASP A 33 -7.02 62.13 -40.28
CA ASP A 33 -7.37 60.72 -40.45
C ASP A 33 -8.60 60.42 -39.58
N THR A 34 -9.80 60.38 -40.17
CA THR A 34 -10.98 59.81 -39.51
C THR A 34 -10.76 58.31 -39.35
N PRO A 35 -10.76 57.77 -38.12
CA PRO A 35 -10.55 56.34 -37.90
C PRO A 35 -11.70 55.53 -38.50
N GLU A 36 -11.33 54.55 -39.31
CA GLU A 36 -12.24 53.55 -39.86
C GLU A 36 -12.45 52.43 -38.84
N VAL A 37 -13.72 52.09 -38.58
CA VAL A 37 -14.09 51.11 -37.55
C VAL A 37 -15.14 50.13 -38.07
N THR A 38 -15.07 48.90 -37.58
CA THR A 38 -16.10 47.87 -37.85
C THR A 38 -17.19 47.97 -36.79
N VAL A 39 -18.41 47.58 -37.12
CA VAL A 39 -19.55 47.65 -36.21
C VAL A 39 -20.25 46.31 -36.20
N VAL A 40 -20.52 45.80 -35.00
CA VAL A 40 -21.20 44.52 -34.77
C VAL A 40 -22.45 44.79 -33.94
N LYS A 41 -23.58 44.22 -34.37
CA LYS A 41 -24.83 44.28 -33.63
C LYS A 41 -24.77 43.31 -32.45
N ILE A 42 -25.14 43.76 -31.25
CA ILE A 42 -25.17 42.88 -30.07
C ILE A 42 -26.37 41.92 -30.19
N GLU A 43 -26.10 40.63 -30.02
CA GLU A 43 -27.09 39.57 -30.02
C GLU A 43 -27.03 38.79 -28.70
N THR A 44 -28.20 38.34 -28.23
CA THR A 44 -28.28 37.42 -27.11
C THR A 44 -27.87 36.03 -27.56
N ARG A 45 -26.80 35.49 -26.96
CA ARG A 45 -26.39 34.11 -27.18
C ARG A 45 -27.09 33.19 -26.17
N PRO A 46 -27.56 32.01 -26.61
CA PRO A 46 -28.24 31.07 -25.73
C PRO A 46 -27.31 30.55 -24.63
N GLU A 47 -26.02 30.42 -24.92
CA GLU A 47 -25.02 29.97 -23.96
C GLU A 47 -23.65 30.60 -24.25
N LEU A 48 -22.94 31.03 -23.21
CA LEU A 48 -21.53 31.42 -23.24
C LEU A 48 -20.78 30.60 -22.20
N ARG A 49 -19.74 29.88 -22.65
CA ARG A 49 -18.88 29.05 -21.81
C ARG A 49 -17.51 29.68 -21.70
N SER A 50 -16.95 29.68 -20.49
CA SER A 50 -15.54 29.97 -20.27
C SER A 50 -14.78 28.66 -20.17
N THR A 51 -13.82 28.47 -21.06
CA THR A 51 -13.03 27.25 -21.14
C THR A 51 -11.58 27.53 -20.77
N VAL A 52 -10.96 26.53 -20.15
CA VAL A 52 -9.52 26.49 -19.92
C VAL A 52 -8.98 25.30 -20.70
N THR A 53 -8.14 25.57 -21.68
CA THR A 53 -7.50 24.53 -22.50
C THR A 53 -6.09 24.30 -21.99
N SER A 54 -5.75 23.04 -21.75
CA SER A 54 -4.40 22.66 -21.36
C SER A 54 -4.06 21.26 -21.86
N SER A 55 -2.76 21.02 -22.06
CA SER A 55 -2.22 19.73 -22.45
C SER A 55 -1.93 18.85 -21.24
N GLY A 56 -2.05 17.55 -21.47
CA GLY A 56 -1.86 16.52 -20.46
C GLY A 56 -1.50 15.18 -21.06
N GLU A 57 -1.43 14.17 -20.19
CA GLU A 57 -1.13 12.80 -20.57
C GLU A 57 -2.15 11.82 -19.97
N ILE A 58 -2.41 10.74 -20.69
CA ILE A 58 -3.27 9.67 -20.21
C ILE A 58 -2.53 8.87 -19.14
N ARG A 59 -3.14 8.75 -17.96
CA ARG A 59 -2.64 7.95 -16.85
C ARG A 59 -3.67 6.90 -16.39
N PRO A 60 -3.24 5.66 -16.12
CA PRO A 60 -4.05 4.69 -15.40
C PRO A 60 -4.33 5.19 -13.98
N ILE A 61 -5.28 4.56 -13.30
CA ILE A 61 -5.49 4.78 -11.86
C ILE A 61 -4.23 4.43 -11.09
N GLN A 62 -3.58 3.33 -11.48
CA GLN A 62 -2.46 2.77 -10.76
C GLN A 62 -1.45 2.16 -11.74
N PHE A 63 -0.18 2.52 -11.53
CA PHE A 63 0.96 1.78 -12.05
C PHE A 63 1.50 0.87 -10.96
N MET A 64 1.85 -0.35 -11.34
CA MET A 64 2.51 -1.29 -10.46
C MET A 64 3.75 -1.84 -11.15
N ASN A 65 4.90 -1.52 -10.58
CA ASN A 65 6.18 -2.03 -11.05
C ASN A 65 6.38 -3.40 -10.40
N LEU A 66 6.33 -4.46 -11.20
CA LEU A 66 6.59 -5.81 -10.73
C LEU A 66 8.09 -6.02 -10.67
N THR A 67 8.58 -6.26 -9.45
CA THR A 67 10.00 -6.51 -9.16
C THR A 67 10.20 -7.96 -8.79
N SER A 68 11.39 -8.50 -9.04
CA SER A 68 11.67 -9.89 -8.64
C SER A 68 11.76 -10.05 -7.13
N GLU A 69 10.99 -10.97 -6.57
CA GLU A 69 11.06 -11.31 -5.15
C GLU A 69 12.19 -12.31 -4.82
N VAL A 70 12.67 -13.01 -5.84
CA VAL A 70 13.75 -14.00 -5.73
C VAL A 70 14.85 -13.70 -6.73
N GLN A 71 16.08 -14.06 -6.39
CA GLN A 71 17.21 -13.93 -7.30
C GLN A 71 17.23 -15.11 -8.28
N GLY A 72 17.53 -14.85 -9.55
CA GLY A 72 17.59 -15.91 -10.55
C GLY A 72 17.72 -15.36 -11.97
N ARG A 73 18.08 -16.23 -12.92
CA ARG A 73 18.08 -15.88 -14.33
C ARG A 73 16.66 -15.95 -14.88
N ILE A 74 16.27 -14.96 -15.67
CA ILE A 74 14.99 -14.98 -16.38
C ILE A 74 15.06 -16.04 -17.48
N GLU A 75 14.25 -17.09 -17.37
CA GLU A 75 14.17 -18.18 -18.34
C GLU A 75 13.18 -17.85 -19.45
N GLU A 76 12.00 -17.37 -19.08
CA GLU A 76 10.91 -17.07 -20.01
C GLU A 76 10.09 -15.85 -19.58
N ILE A 77 9.60 -15.11 -20.57
CA ILE A 77 8.62 -14.03 -20.40
C ILE A 77 7.40 -14.42 -21.24
N TYR A 78 6.25 -14.61 -20.59
CA TYR A 78 5.01 -15.12 -21.20
C TYR A 78 4.16 -14.05 -21.89
N VAL A 79 4.46 -12.79 -21.63
CA VAL A 79 3.63 -11.65 -22.04
C VAL A 79 4.38 -10.68 -22.94
N LYS A 80 3.62 -9.88 -23.68
CA LYS A 80 4.14 -8.82 -24.56
C LYS A 80 3.64 -7.45 -24.10
N GLU A 81 4.39 -6.42 -24.45
CA GLU A 81 3.96 -5.03 -24.23
C GLU A 81 2.63 -4.75 -24.94
N GLY A 82 1.73 -4.06 -24.24
CA GLY A 82 0.37 -3.77 -24.72
C GLY A 82 -0.62 -4.94 -24.58
N GLN A 83 -0.21 -6.11 -24.12
CA GLN A 83 -1.11 -7.23 -23.85
C GLN A 83 -1.93 -6.97 -22.57
N MET A 84 -3.20 -7.34 -22.61
CA MET A 84 -4.07 -7.34 -21.43
C MET A 84 -3.90 -8.64 -20.65
N VAL A 85 -3.73 -8.53 -19.34
CA VAL A 85 -3.54 -9.65 -18.41
C VAL A 85 -4.55 -9.56 -17.28
N ASN A 86 -4.96 -10.71 -16.77
CA ASN A 86 -5.80 -10.82 -15.58
C ASN A 86 -4.94 -11.12 -14.36
N LYS A 87 -5.45 -10.75 -13.18
CA LYS A 87 -4.84 -11.13 -11.91
C LYS A 87 -4.64 -12.65 -11.82
N GLY A 88 -3.41 -13.06 -11.55
CA GLY A 88 -2.99 -14.46 -11.45
C GLY A 88 -2.36 -15.03 -12.71
N ASP A 89 -2.42 -14.32 -13.86
CA ASP A 89 -1.81 -14.81 -15.09
C ASP A 89 -0.28 -14.88 -14.94
N PRO A 90 0.38 -15.94 -15.45
CA PRO A 90 1.84 -16.08 -15.39
C PRO A 90 2.49 -15.05 -16.31
N LEU A 91 3.49 -14.32 -15.80
CA LEU A 91 4.15 -13.25 -16.54
C LEU A 91 5.60 -13.58 -16.86
N VAL A 92 6.37 -13.98 -15.85
CA VAL A 92 7.81 -14.24 -15.97
C VAL A 92 8.17 -15.49 -15.17
N ARG A 93 8.99 -16.36 -15.75
CA ARG A 93 9.57 -17.52 -15.06
C ARG A 93 11.07 -17.32 -14.88
N LEU A 94 11.53 -17.42 -13.64
CA LEU A 94 12.94 -17.47 -13.27
C LEU A 94 13.39 -18.92 -13.16
N ASP A 95 14.68 -19.16 -13.41
CA ASP A 95 15.33 -20.47 -13.28
C ASP A 95 15.11 -21.05 -11.85
N PRO A 96 14.35 -22.14 -11.71
CA PRO A 96 14.01 -22.70 -10.40
C PRO A 96 15.06 -23.68 -9.88
N ASN A 97 16.05 -24.09 -10.70
CA ASN A 97 16.89 -25.27 -10.42
C ASN A 97 17.58 -25.21 -9.05
N GLN A 98 18.11 -24.04 -8.66
CA GLN A 98 18.78 -23.88 -7.36
C GLN A 98 17.80 -23.97 -6.18
N LEU A 99 16.61 -23.40 -6.33
CA LEU A 99 15.56 -23.42 -5.30
C LEU A 99 14.87 -24.78 -5.21
N GLU A 100 14.73 -25.49 -6.32
CA GLU A 100 14.26 -26.88 -6.36
C GLU A 100 15.25 -27.80 -5.65
N SER A 101 16.54 -27.72 -5.97
CA SER A 101 17.58 -28.49 -5.30
C SER A 101 17.60 -28.23 -3.79
N SER A 102 17.43 -26.96 -3.39
CA SER A 102 17.34 -26.58 -1.97
C SER A 102 16.06 -27.09 -1.30
N THR A 103 14.94 -27.07 -2.02
CA THR A 103 13.65 -27.60 -1.53
C THR A 103 13.71 -29.12 -1.35
N GLU A 104 14.34 -29.84 -2.27
CA GLU A 104 14.54 -31.28 -2.20
C GLU A 104 15.44 -31.67 -1.02
N ALA A 105 16.55 -30.94 -0.81
CA ALA A 105 17.39 -31.13 0.37
C ALA A 105 16.61 -30.92 1.69
N GLN A 106 15.75 -29.90 1.76
CA GLN A 106 14.90 -29.66 2.93
C GLN A 106 13.80 -30.69 3.10
N LEU A 107 13.27 -31.24 2.01
CA LEU A 107 12.31 -32.33 2.03
C LEU A 107 12.96 -33.60 2.59
N ALA A 108 14.17 -33.94 2.15
CA ALA A 108 14.93 -35.08 2.67
C ALA A 108 15.27 -34.92 4.17
N ALA A 109 15.61 -33.70 4.60
CA ALA A 109 15.83 -33.39 6.01
C ALA A 109 14.54 -33.55 6.85
N PHE A 110 13.39 -33.11 6.34
CA PHE A 110 12.10 -33.32 6.99
C PHE A 110 11.74 -34.81 7.09
N GLN A 111 11.96 -35.59 6.02
CA GLN A 111 11.74 -37.04 6.03
C GLN A 111 12.62 -37.75 7.05
N SER A 112 13.88 -37.37 7.17
CA SER A 112 14.80 -37.91 8.17
C SER A 112 14.34 -37.59 9.60
N ALA A 113 13.87 -36.36 9.84
CA ALA A 113 13.29 -35.99 11.13
C ALA A 113 11.99 -36.76 11.43
N GLN A 114 11.17 -37.02 10.41
CA GLN A 114 9.96 -37.85 10.56
C GLN A 114 10.30 -39.31 10.91
N ASN A 115 11.37 -39.85 10.31
CA ASN A 115 11.88 -41.18 10.66
C ASN A 115 12.41 -41.23 12.10
N GLU A 116 13.07 -40.17 12.57
CA GLU A 116 13.52 -40.04 13.96
C GLU A 116 12.34 -40.06 14.95
N VAL A 117 11.20 -39.46 14.59
CA VAL A 117 9.94 -39.58 15.39
C VAL A 117 9.48 -41.04 15.47
N ASN A 118 9.51 -41.78 14.35
CA ASN A 118 9.11 -43.19 14.33
C ASN A 118 10.05 -44.07 15.19
N VAL A 119 11.35 -43.80 15.14
CA VAL A 119 12.34 -44.47 16.00
C VAL A 119 12.06 -44.15 17.48
N SER A 120 11.82 -42.88 17.80
CA SER A 120 11.51 -42.45 19.17
C SER A 120 10.22 -43.09 19.69
N GLN A 121 9.20 -43.22 18.83
CA GLN A 121 7.95 -43.89 19.17
C GLN A 121 8.16 -45.38 19.44
N SER A 122 9.02 -46.02 18.67
CA SER A 122 9.41 -47.43 18.88
C SER A 122 10.12 -47.62 20.23
N GLN A 123 10.94 -46.65 20.66
CA GLN A 123 11.56 -46.66 21.98
C GLN A 123 10.55 -46.54 23.12
N VAL A 124 9.48 -45.75 22.94
CA VAL A 124 8.37 -45.69 23.92
C VAL A 124 7.72 -47.05 24.06
N THR A 125 7.41 -47.72 22.96
CA THR A 125 6.83 -49.07 22.98
C THR A 125 7.76 -50.07 23.70
N ALA A 126 9.07 -50.02 23.42
CA ALA A 126 10.04 -50.86 24.12
C ALA A 126 10.08 -50.57 25.63
N ALA A 127 10.05 -49.30 26.04
CA ALA A 127 10.01 -48.90 27.44
C ALA A 127 8.71 -49.33 28.14
N GLN A 128 7.57 -49.25 27.44
CA GLN A 128 6.28 -49.74 27.95
C GLN A 128 6.30 -51.26 28.17
N ASN A 129 6.89 -52.02 27.25
CA ASN A 129 7.06 -53.46 27.42
C ASN A 129 7.95 -53.79 28.63
N ALA A 130 9.04 -53.05 28.84
CA ALA A 130 9.89 -53.21 30.02
C ALA A 130 9.15 -52.90 31.33
N LEU A 131 8.30 -51.86 31.34
CA LEU A 131 7.45 -51.53 32.49
C LEU A 131 6.43 -52.65 32.78
N ALA A 132 5.80 -53.20 31.75
CA ALA A 132 4.87 -54.32 31.90
C ALA A 132 5.55 -55.55 32.52
N GLN A 133 6.76 -55.89 32.07
CA GLN A 133 7.57 -56.97 32.64
C GLN A 133 7.94 -56.71 34.11
N ALA A 134 8.37 -55.49 34.44
CA ALA A 134 8.68 -55.11 35.82
C ALA A 134 7.44 -55.22 36.74
N GLN A 135 6.27 -54.81 36.25
CA GLN A 135 5.02 -54.91 37.00
C GLN A 135 4.60 -56.37 37.23
N GLN A 136 4.80 -57.24 36.23
CA GLN A 136 4.56 -58.68 36.39
C GLN A 136 5.48 -59.28 37.46
N GLN A 137 6.76 -58.91 37.49
CA GLN A 137 7.70 -59.39 38.50
C GLN A 137 7.37 -58.89 39.91
N LEU A 138 6.87 -57.66 40.03
CA LEU A 138 6.37 -57.12 41.29
C LEU A 138 5.16 -57.93 41.80
N ASN A 139 4.21 -58.25 40.92
CA ASN A 139 3.04 -59.08 41.28
C ASN A 139 3.45 -60.47 41.77
N ILE A 140 4.41 -61.12 41.09
CA ILE A 140 4.95 -62.42 41.54
C ILE A 140 5.58 -62.31 42.92
N SER A 141 6.34 -61.24 43.17
CA SER A 141 6.99 -60.99 44.46
C SER A 141 5.97 -60.72 45.57
N GLN A 142 4.86 -60.05 45.25
CA GLN A 142 3.77 -59.81 46.19
C GLN A 142 3.07 -61.11 46.60
N VAL A 143 2.79 -61.99 45.64
CA VAL A 143 2.23 -63.33 45.91
C VAL A 143 3.17 -64.16 46.80
N ALA A 144 4.49 -64.02 46.64
CA ALA A 144 5.47 -64.67 47.50
C ALA A 144 5.46 -64.15 48.95
N VAL A 145 5.18 -62.85 49.16
CA VAL A 145 4.98 -62.31 50.51
C VAL A 145 3.73 -62.89 51.15
N ASP A 146 2.64 -63.03 50.39
CA ASP A 146 1.38 -63.58 50.90
C ASP A 146 1.51 -65.05 51.28
N SER A 147 2.25 -65.86 50.50
CA SER A 147 2.54 -67.25 50.87
C SER A 147 3.48 -67.34 52.09
N ALA A 148 4.49 -66.46 52.20
CA ALA A 148 5.35 -66.40 53.37
C ALA A 148 4.58 -65.98 54.64
N ARG A 149 3.60 -65.07 54.51
CA ARG A 149 2.67 -64.69 55.59
C ARG A 149 1.83 -65.87 56.07
N GLN A 150 1.29 -66.66 55.15
CA GLN A 150 0.55 -67.87 55.50
C GLN A 150 1.41 -68.87 56.28
N ASN A 151 2.68 -69.06 55.88
CA ASN A 151 3.62 -69.94 56.58
C ASN A 151 4.02 -69.42 57.97
N MET A 152 4.16 -68.10 58.15
CA MET A 152 4.39 -67.53 59.48
C MET A 152 3.18 -67.71 60.38
N GLU A 153 1.97 -67.51 59.86
CA GLU A 153 0.75 -67.64 60.66
C GLU A 153 0.56 -69.09 61.12
N SER A 154 0.82 -70.08 60.26
CA SER A 154 0.80 -71.50 60.67
C SER A 154 1.87 -71.81 61.73
N ALA A 155 3.11 -71.32 61.56
CA ALA A 155 4.17 -71.50 62.55
C ALA A 155 3.86 -70.81 63.89
N LYS A 156 3.15 -69.68 63.86
CA LYS A 156 2.71 -68.96 65.07
C LYS A 156 1.63 -69.74 65.81
N VAL A 157 0.66 -70.31 65.09
CA VAL A 157 -0.35 -71.21 65.66
C VAL A 157 0.30 -72.45 66.30
N ASP A 158 1.36 -73.00 65.68
CA ASP A 158 2.12 -74.12 66.26
C ASP A 158 2.82 -73.74 67.56
N VAL A 159 3.45 -72.56 67.64
CA VAL A 159 4.05 -72.06 68.89
C VAL A 159 2.99 -71.93 69.99
N GLU A 160 1.82 -71.37 69.67
CA GLU A 160 0.73 -71.22 70.64
C GLU A 160 0.24 -72.60 71.14
N ARG A 161 0.16 -73.59 70.25
CA ARG A 161 -0.20 -74.98 70.60
C ARG A 161 0.82 -75.58 71.57
N GLU A 162 2.11 -75.51 71.26
CA GLU A 162 3.15 -76.09 72.13
C GLU A 162 3.29 -75.33 73.46
N GLN A 163 3.06 -74.02 73.47
CA GLN A 163 2.99 -73.26 74.73
C GLN A 163 1.85 -73.72 75.63
N LYS A 164 0.67 -74.02 75.05
CA LYS A 164 -0.44 -74.62 75.80
C LYS A 164 -0.05 -76.00 76.36
N ASN A 165 0.61 -76.85 75.57
CA ASN A 165 1.12 -78.15 76.04
C ASN A 165 2.11 -78.01 77.20
N LEU A 166 3.07 -77.09 77.08
CA LEU A 166 4.02 -76.78 78.15
C LEU A 166 3.32 -76.30 79.43
N SER A 167 2.30 -75.46 79.30
CA SER A 167 1.51 -74.99 80.45
C SER A 167 0.78 -76.15 81.16
N ILE A 168 0.27 -77.13 80.39
CA ILE A 168 -0.34 -78.34 80.95
C ILE A 168 0.72 -79.17 81.68
N ALA A 169 1.87 -79.41 81.07
CA ALA A 169 2.97 -80.17 81.68
C ALA A 169 3.49 -79.52 82.97
N LYS A 170 3.64 -78.18 82.99
CA LYS A 170 4.06 -77.44 84.19
C LYS A 170 3.05 -77.54 85.34
N ARG A 171 1.75 -77.50 85.03
CA ARG A 171 0.70 -77.70 86.04
C ARG A 171 0.75 -79.11 86.62
N GLU A 172 1.00 -80.12 85.79
CA GLU A 172 1.13 -81.50 86.25
C GLU A 172 2.37 -81.71 87.11
N LEU A 173 3.53 -81.17 86.72
CA LEU A 173 4.74 -81.17 87.55
C LEU A 173 4.48 -80.49 88.91
N THR A 174 3.79 -79.35 88.91
CA THR A 174 3.42 -78.65 90.15
C THR A 174 2.56 -79.53 91.06
N ARG A 175 1.57 -80.22 90.49
CA ARG A 175 0.72 -81.16 91.22
C ARG A 175 1.55 -82.34 91.78
N SER A 176 2.40 -82.96 90.96
CA SER A 176 3.27 -84.06 91.40
C SER A 176 4.27 -83.63 92.48
N THR A 177 4.77 -82.39 92.42
CA THR A 177 5.65 -81.82 93.46
C THR A 177 4.92 -81.71 94.80
N GLN A 178 3.70 -81.17 94.81
CA GLN A 178 2.86 -81.08 96.02
C GLN A 178 2.55 -82.46 96.61
N LEU A 179 2.26 -83.46 95.76
CA LEU A 179 1.99 -84.82 96.20
C LEU A 179 3.23 -85.51 96.78
N LEU A 180 4.41 -85.27 96.20
CA LEU A 180 5.69 -85.77 96.72
C LEU A 180 6.01 -85.16 98.10
N GLU A 181 5.82 -83.84 98.27
CA GLU A 181 6.01 -83.14 99.54
C GLU A 181 5.04 -83.62 100.63
N SER A 182 3.81 -83.97 100.25
CA SER A 182 2.83 -84.58 101.15
C SER A 182 3.08 -86.06 101.48
N GLY A 183 4.10 -86.68 100.86
CA GLY A 183 4.49 -88.09 101.09
C GLY A 183 3.62 -89.14 100.39
N VAL A 184 2.74 -88.72 99.47
CA VAL A 184 1.74 -89.57 98.80
C VAL A 184 2.23 -90.11 97.45
N ALA A 185 3.18 -89.42 96.80
CA ALA A 185 3.70 -89.79 95.48
C ALA A 185 5.14 -90.36 95.51
N SER A 186 5.49 -91.14 94.49
CA SER A 186 6.84 -91.70 94.31
C SER A 186 7.79 -90.72 93.62
N ARG A 187 9.10 -90.81 93.91
CA ARG A 187 10.14 -90.05 93.17
C ARG A 187 10.09 -90.30 91.66
N LEU A 188 9.73 -91.52 91.24
CA LEU A 188 9.58 -91.88 89.83
C LEU A 188 8.50 -91.03 89.13
N GLU A 189 7.36 -90.78 89.78
CA GLU A 189 6.26 -89.99 89.21
C GLU A 189 6.63 -88.52 89.05
N TYR A 190 7.47 -87.99 89.96
CA TYR A 190 8.04 -86.66 89.84
C TYR A 190 9.02 -86.56 88.67
N ASP A 191 9.94 -87.52 88.55
CA ASP A 191 10.93 -87.54 87.46
C ASP A 191 10.25 -87.67 86.08
N GLU A 192 9.20 -88.49 85.96
CA GLU A 192 8.38 -88.57 84.73
C GLU A 192 7.67 -87.24 84.40
N ALA A 193 7.12 -86.55 85.40
CA ALA A 193 6.50 -85.25 85.20
C ALA A 193 7.52 -84.18 84.79
N LYS A 194 8.74 -84.26 85.33
CA LYS A 194 9.85 -83.38 84.97
C LYS A 194 10.31 -83.63 83.53
N ASP A 195 10.52 -84.88 83.13
CA ASP A 195 10.88 -85.25 81.76
C ASP A 195 9.83 -84.77 80.74
N LYS A 196 8.53 -84.83 81.10
CA LYS A 196 7.45 -84.27 80.27
C LYS A 196 7.56 -82.75 80.09
N VAL A 197 7.95 -82.02 81.13
CA VAL A 197 8.21 -80.57 81.02
C VAL A 197 9.40 -80.31 80.11
N ASP A 198 10.51 -81.02 80.31
CA ASP A 198 11.73 -80.87 79.50
C ASP A 198 11.44 -81.16 78.01
N GLN A 199 10.68 -82.22 77.71
CA GLN A 199 10.21 -82.52 76.35
C GLN A 199 9.34 -81.40 75.77
N ALA A 200 8.40 -80.86 76.55
CA ALA A 200 7.55 -79.76 76.11
C ALA A 200 8.34 -78.46 75.90
N GLU A 201 9.39 -78.19 76.70
CA GLU A 201 10.28 -77.03 76.49
C GLU A 201 11.08 -77.15 75.20
N ILE A 202 11.59 -78.34 74.88
CA ILE A 202 12.25 -78.62 73.59
C ILE A 202 11.27 -78.42 72.43
N ALA A 203 10.02 -78.89 72.57
CA ALA A 203 8.98 -78.71 71.55
C ALA A 203 8.68 -77.23 71.30
N VAL A 204 8.52 -76.42 72.35
CA VAL A 204 8.34 -74.96 72.23
C VAL A 204 9.55 -74.31 71.55
N ARG A 205 10.77 -74.67 71.95
CA ARG A 205 12.01 -74.13 71.35
C ARG A 205 12.11 -74.44 69.85
N ASN A 206 11.72 -75.66 69.44
CA ASN A 206 11.66 -76.05 68.04
C ASN A 206 10.59 -75.25 67.28
N ALA A 207 9.40 -75.09 67.86
CA ALA A 207 8.33 -74.27 67.27
C ALA A 207 8.75 -72.80 67.13
N GLN A 208 9.42 -72.23 68.14
CA GLN A 208 9.97 -70.87 68.08
C GLN A 208 11.01 -70.71 66.98
N SER A 209 11.87 -71.71 66.79
CA SER A 209 12.89 -71.69 65.72
C SER A 209 12.27 -71.73 64.32
N ARG A 210 11.15 -72.47 64.17
CA ARG A 210 10.35 -72.47 62.93
C ARG A 210 9.70 -71.11 62.69
N LEU A 211 9.11 -70.50 63.71
CA LEU A 211 8.52 -69.15 63.61
C LEU A 211 9.59 -68.09 63.25
N GLN A 212 10.77 -68.17 63.84
CA GLN A 212 11.89 -67.28 63.50
C GLN A 212 12.29 -67.45 62.03
N SER A 213 12.39 -68.69 61.55
CA SER A 213 12.70 -68.99 60.15
C SER A 213 11.63 -68.45 59.20
N ALA A 214 10.35 -68.60 59.54
CA ALA A 214 9.23 -68.03 58.76
C ALA A 214 9.23 -66.48 58.76
N THR A 215 9.60 -65.87 59.89
CA THR A 215 9.73 -64.41 60.00
C THR A 215 10.85 -63.88 59.10
N LEU A 216 11.99 -64.58 59.06
CA LEU A 216 13.09 -64.25 58.15
C LEU A 216 12.69 -64.39 56.68
N GLN A 217 11.90 -65.42 56.32
CA GLN A 217 11.37 -65.59 54.96
C GLN A 217 10.49 -64.42 54.54
N ILE A 218 9.62 -63.91 55.42
CA ILE A 218 8.83 -62.71 55.12
C ILE A 218 9.73 -61.49 54.95
N LYS A 219 10.74 -61.32 55.81
CA LYS A 219 11.68 -60.19 55.69
C LYS A 219 12.44 -60.22 54.35
N ASP A 220 12.86 -61.40 53.89
CA ASP A 220 13.47 -61.57 52.58
C ASP A 220 12.46 -61.28 51.44
N ALA A 221 11.25 -61.83 51.52
CA ALA A 221 10.22 -61.61 50.51
C ALA A 221 9.81 -60.13 50.39
N THR A 222 9.70 -59.42 51.53
CA THR A 222 9.41 -57.98 51.55
C THR A 222 10.56 -57.14 51.01
N ALA A 223 11.81 -57.50 51.30
CA ALA A 223 12.99 -56.87 50.70
C ALA A 223 13.00 -57.05 49.16
N ARG A 224 12.62 -58.24 48.67
CA ARG A 224 12.46 -58.47 47.22
C ARG A 224 11.39 -57.58 46.62
N VAL A 225 10.23 -57.43 47.26
CA VAL A 225 9.17 -56.50 46.82
C VAL A 225 9.68 -55.06 46.76
N ALA A 226 10.38 -54.59 47.77
CA ALA A 226 10.96 -53.24 47.79
C ALA A 226 11.93 -53.03 46.60
N ASN A 227 12.80 -54.00 46.31
CA ASN A 227 13.67 -53.95 45.14
C ASN A 227 12.89 -53.92 43.82
N GLN A 228 11.82 -54.72 43.69
CA GLN A 228 10.98 -54.70 42.49
C GLN A 228 10.18 -53.40 42.33
N GLN A 229 9.79 -52.75 43.43
CA GLN A 229 9.16 -51.42 43.37
C GLN A 229 10.11 -50.36 42.80
N VAL A 230 11.39 -50.42 43.17
CA VAL A 230 12.42 -49.56 42.56
C VAL A 230 12.53 -49.84 41.06
N ASN A 231 12.58 -51.11 40.66
CA ASN A 231 12.62 -51.49 39.24
C ASN A 231 11.41 -50.96 38.45
N VAL A 232 10.20 -51.06 39.01
CA VAL A 232 8.98 -50.49 38.38
C VAL A 232 9.06 -48.97 38.28
N LYS A 233 9.55 -48.29 39.32
CA LYS A 233 9.75 -46.84 39.30
C LYS A 233 10.75 -46.44 38.21
N ASP A 234 11.84 -47.17 38.07
CA ASP A 234 12.86 -46.93 37.06
C ASP A 234 12.34 -47.19 35.64
N ALA A 235 11.59 -48.27 35.44
CA ALA A 235 10.92 -48.53 34.16
C ALA A 235 9.89 -47.45 33.81
N ARG A 236 9.13 -46.94 34.80
CA ARG A 236 8.23 -45.78 34.60
C ARG A 236 8.99 -44.53 34.16
N ARG A 237 10.12 -44.22 34.80
CA ARG A 237 10.99 -43.11 34.38
C ARG A 237 11.51 -43.33 32.95
N GLY A 238 11.83 -44.57 32.58
CA GLY A 238 12.22 -44.92 31.21
C GLY A 238 11.13 -44.62 30.16
N VAL A 239 9.86 -44.88 30.48
CA VAL A 239 8.74 -44.50 29.60
C VAL A 239 8.61 -42.99 29.48
N GLU A 240 8.77 -42.26 30.59
CA GLU A 240 8.71 -40.80 30.60
C GLU A 240 9.84 -40.19 29.76
N THR A 241 11.09 -40.63 29.92
CA THR A 241 12.22 -40.13 29.12
C THR A 241 12.06 -40.46 27.64
N ALA A 242 11.56 -41.65 27.29
CA ALA A 242 11.25 -42.00 25.91
C ALA A 242 10.12 -41.12 25.33
N THR A 243 9.12 -40.77 26.13
CA THR A 243 8.02 -39.88 25.70
C THR A 243 8.53 -38.45 25.49
N LEU A 244 9.44 -37.97 26.34
CA LEU A 244 10.12 -36.69 26.15
C LEU A 244 10.97 -36.68 24.88
N SER A 245 11.66 -37.79 24.58
CA SER A 245 12.38 -37.99 23.32
C SER A 245 11.44 -37.83 22.12
N VAL A 246 10.26 -38.49 22.12
CA VAL A 246 9.25 -38.32 21.05
C VAL A 246 8.85 -36.85 20.88
N ARG A 247 8.57 -36.14 21.97
CA ARG A 247 8.20 -34.71 21.91
C ARG A 247 9.34 -33.85 21.31
N SER A 248 10.59 -34.15 21.67
CA SER A 248 11.75 -33.45 21.11
C SER A 248 11.92 -33.71 19.61
N SER A 249 11.79 -34.97 19.18
CA SER A 249 11.85 -35.38 17.77
C SER A 249 10.70 -34.77 16.95
N GLN A 250 9.50 -34.71 17.51
CA GLN A 250 8.35 -34.05 16.88
C GLN A 250 8.59 -32.55 16.70
N SER A 251 9.17 -31.88 17.71
CA SER A 251 9.51 -30.46 17.62
C SER A 251 10.56 -30.22 16.53
N ARG A 252 11.55 -31.11 16.42
CA ARG A 252 12.56 -31.07 15.35
C ARG A 252 11.92 -31.27 13.97
N ALA A 253 11.02 -32.23 13.81
CA ALA A 253 10.28 -32.44 12.57
C ALA A 253 9.42 -31.22 12.19
N ALA A 254 8.76 -30.59 13.16
CA ALA A 254 8.00 -29.36 12.96
C ALA A 254 8.89 -28.20 12.48
N GLN A 255 10.09 -28.04 13.06
CA GLN A 255 11.07 -27.04 12.62
C GLN A 255 11.51 -27.30 11.17
N GLN A 256 11.79 -28.56 10.80
CA GLN A 256 12.16 -28.91 9.42
C GLN A 256 11.01 -28.66 8.44
N ASN A 257 9.77 -28.95 8.84
CA ASN A 257 8.58 -28.64 8.04
C ASN A 257 8.42 -27.13 7.83
N ALA A 258 8.64 -26.32 8.86
CA ALA A 258 8.60 -24.86 8.74
C ALA A 258 9.67 -24.33 7.76
N SER A 259 10.90 -24.86 7.83
CA SER A 259 11.97 -24.54 6.89
C SER A 259 11.61 -24.95 5.45
N LEU A 260 11.08 -26.17 5.26
CA LEU A 260 10.61 -26.67 3.97
C LEU A 260 9.51 -25.79 3.37
N ARG A 261 8.53 -25.33 4.17
CA ARG A 261 7.51 -24.39 3.73
C ARG A 261 8.13 -23.08 3.25
N GLY A 262 9.13 -22.56 3.97
CA GLY A 262 9.87 -21.36 3.56
C GLY A 262 10.54 -21.55 2.19
N GLN A 263 11.24 -22.67 1.98
CA GLN A 263 11.90 -22.97 0.70
C GLN A 263 10.90 -23.16 -0.45
N ARG A 264 9.77 -23.85 -0.19
CA ARG A 264 8.68 -23.98 -1.18
C ARG A 264 8.11 -22.63 -1.58
N ASN A 265 7.86 -21.74 -0.62
CA ASN A 265 7.38 -20.39 -0.94
C ASN A 265 8.37 -19.61 -1.80
N LEU A 266 9.68 -19.73 -1.55
CA LEU A 266 10.70 -19.11 -2.39
C LEU A 266 10.72 -19.72 -3.79
N ARG A 267 10.61 -21.05 -3.91
CA ARG A 267 10.48 -21.74 -5.19
C ARG A 267 9.24 -21.26 -5.95
N ASP A 268 8.09 -21.17 -5.29
CA ASP A 268 6.86 -20.76 -5.96
C ASP A 268 6.93 -19.31 -6.48
N LYS A 269 7.71 -18.45 -5.81
CA LYS A 269 8.02 -17.07 -6.27
C LYS A 269 8.94 -16.99 -7.49
N THR A 270 9.47 -18.11 -7.99
CA THR A 270 10.18 -18.10 -9.29
C THR A 270 9.22 -17.88 -10.45
N LEU A 271 7.94 -18.24 -10.28
CA LEU A 271 6.89 -17.91 -11.23
C LEU A 271 6.20 -16.63 -10.78
N GLN A 272 6.51 -15.53 -11.47
CA GLN A 272 5.93 -14.23 -11.20
C GLN A 272 4.60 -14.11 -11.91
N VAL A 273 3.53 -13.92 -11.14
CA VAL A 273 2.14 -13.80 -11.61
C VAL A 273 1.66 -12.35 -11.49
N ALA A 274 0.63 -11.99 -12.27
CA ALA A 274 0.04 -10.67 -12.23
C ALA A 274 -0.70 -10.39 -10.90
N PRO A 275 -0.29 -9.37 -10.11
CA PRO A 275 -1.00 -9.05 -8.86
C PRO A 275 -2.33 -8.31 -9.08
N ILE A 276 -2.47 -7.62 -10.23
CA ILE A 276 -3.66 -6.89 -10.66
C ILE A 276 -3.96 -7.21 -12.12
N SER A 277 -5.23 -7.10 -12.53
CA SER A 277 -5.60 -7.10 -13.94
C SER A 277 -5.26 -5.75 -14.57
N GLY A 278 -4.73 -5.75 -15.78
CA GLY A 278 -4.31 -4.53 -16.45
C GLY A 278 -3.63 -4.77 -17.78
N VAL A 279 -3.04 -3.73 -18.35
CA VAL A 279 -2.25 -3.80 -19.58
C VAL A 279 -0.77 -3.71 -19.23
N ILE A 280 0.06 -4.53 -19.87
CA ILE A 280 1.52 -4.46 -19.72
C ILE A 280 2.02 -3.17 -20.39
N ALA A 281 2.51 -2.23 -19.58
CA ALA A 281 2.98 -0.92 -20.06
C ALA A 281 4.38 -1.00 -20.68
N GLU A 282 5.31 -1.65 -19.98
CA GLU A 282 6.70 -1.82 -20.42
C GLU A 282 7.28 -3.11 -19.84
N ILE A 283 8.21 -3.73 -20.57
CA ILE A 283 9.00 -4.88 -20.12
C ILE A 283 10.49 -4.52 -20.23
N PRO A 284 11.08 -3.90 -19.19
CA PRO A 284 12.48 -3.51 -19.21
C PRO A 284 13.43 -4.72 -19.10
N SER A 285 12.95 -5.86 -18.62
CA SER A 285 13.75 -7.09 -18.45
C SER A 285 13.86 -7.90 -19.75
N ARG A 286 14.94 -8.69 -19.87
CA ARG A 286 15.16 -9.58 -21.03
C ARG A 286 15.42 -11.01 -20.60
N VAL A 287 14.97 -11.96 -21.40
CA VAL A 287 15.30 -13.37 -21.25
C VAL A 287 16.82 -13.53 -21.19
N GLY A 288 17.30 -14.32 -20.22
CA GLY A 288 18.72 -14.55 -19.96
C GLY A 288 19.37 -13.53 -19.02
N THR A 289 18.73 -12.40 -18.68
CA THR A 289 19.25 -11.46 -17.68
C THR A 289 19.08 -12.01 -16.27
N PHE A 290 19.93 -11.56 -15.34
CA PHE A 290 19.89 -11.98 -13.94
C PHE A 290 19.10 -10.96 -13.11
N ALA A 291 18.02 -11.40 -12.49
CA ALA A 291 17.22 -10.60 -11.59
C ALA A 291 17.75 -10.75 -10.15
N VAL A 292 17.80 -9.62 -9.43
CA VAL A 292 18.18 -9.56 -8.01
C VAL A 292 17.02 -9.08 -7.16
N ALA A 293 16.85 -9.69 -5.98
CA ALA A 293 15.87 -9.28 -4.98
C ALA A 293 16.49 -8.25 -4.01
N GLY A 294 15.73 -7.23 -3.56
CA GLY A 294 16.20 -6.18 -2.64
C GLY A 294 15.74 -4.75 -2.95
N LEU A 295 16.29 -3.73 -2.26
CA LEU A 295 15.90 -2.32 -2.41
C LEU A 295 16.23 -1.70 -3.78
N SER A 296 17.12 -2.34 -4.55
CA SER A 296 17.47 -1.96 -5.92
C SER A 296 17.18 -3.12 -6.87
N THR A 297 15.96 -3.65 -6.80
CA THR A 297 15.50 -4.75 -7.64
C THR A 297 15.48 -4.38 -9.12
N THR A 298 15.78 -5.37 -9.95
CA THR A 298 15.46 -5.32 -11.37
C THR A 298 13.95 -5.28 -11.54
N ALA A 299 13.43 -4.22 -12.15
CA ALA A 299 12.05 -4.18 -12.61
C ALA A 299 11.88 -5.26 -13.70
N LEU A 300 10.92 -6.17 -13.50
CA LEU A 300 10.62 -7.21 -14.48
C LEU A 300 9.71 -6.66 -15.56
N LEU A 301 8.64 -5.99 -15.13
CA LEU A 301 7.60 -5.41 -15.98
C LEU A 301 6.78 -4.39 -15.20
N THR A 302 6.04 -3.55 -15.91
CA THR A 302 5.12 -2.57 -15.33
C THR A 302 3.70 -2.86 -15.80
N ILE A 303 2.75 -2.99 -14.86
CA ILE A 303 1.32 -3.21 -15.15
C ILE A 303 0.55 -1.92 -14.87
N ALA A 304 -0.30 -1.53 -15.82
CA ALA A 304 -1.18 -0.37 -15.71
C ALA A 304 -2.65 -0.83 -15.59
N ASP A 305 -3.34 -0.41 -14.52
CA ASP A 305 -4.78 -0.63 -14.37
C ASP A 305 -5.57 0.40 -15.20
N MET A 306 -6.19 -0.09 -16.28
CA MET A 306 -6.97 0.70 -17.24
C MET A 306 -8.49 0.56 -17.06
N SER A 307 -8.94 0.06 -15.91
CA SER A 307 -10.39 -0.02 -15.60
C SER A 307 -11.06 1.36 -15.62
N THR A 308 -10.32 2.40 -15.22
CA THR A 308 -10.77 3.78 -15.21
C THR A 308 -9.62 4.65 -15.70
N ILE A 309 -9.85 5.38 -16.78
CA ILE A 309 -8.79 6.11 -17.47
C ILE A 309 -8.83 7.57 -17.03
N ASN A 310 -7.71 8.03 -16.47
CA ASN A 310 -7.54 9.41 -16.06
C ASN A 310 -6.66 10.15 -17.06
N VAL A 311 -6.83 11.46 -17.12
CA VAL A 311 -6.01 12.38 -17.91
C VAL A 311 -5.45 13.38 -16.94
N GLU A 312 -4.13 13.41 -16.85
CA GLU A 312 -3.40 14.32 -15.99
C GLU A 312 -2.99 15.55 -16.81
N VAL A 313 -3.63 16.68 -16.53
CA VAL A 313 -3.48 17.94 -17.27
C VAL A 313 -2.75 18.97 -16.42
N LYS A 314 -1.88 19.77 -17.05
CA LYS A 314 -1.05 20.75 -16.36
C LYS A 314 -1.57 22.16 -16.62
N VAL A 315 -2.40 22.67 -15.71
CA VAL A 315 -3.06 23.97 -15.86
C VAL A 315 -2.16 25.10 -15.31
N ASP A 316 -1.96 26.18 -16.07
CA ASP A 316 -1.15 27.32 -15.63
C ASP A 316 -1.70 28.01 -14.36
N GLU A 317 -0.80 28.59 -13.56
CA GLU A 317 -1.11 29.32 -12.31
C GLU A 317 -2.16 30.43 -12.47
N THR A 318 -2.28 31.06 -13.64
CA THR A 318 -3.28 32.12 -13.87
C THR A 318 -4.70 31.59 -14.06
N GLU A 319 -4.84 30.31 -14.41
CA GLU A 319 -6.12 29.69 -14.77
C GLU A 319 -6.61 28.70 -13.70
N ILE A 320 -5.72 28.20 -12.85
CA ILE A 320 -6.04 27.19 -11.83
C ILE A 320 -7.14 27.63 -10.86
N ASP A 321 -7.24 28.92 -10.55
CA ASP A 321 -8.26 29.47 -9.65
C ASP A 321 -9.68 29.31 -10.22
N LYS A 322 -9.81 29.23 -11.54
CA LYS A 322 -11.11 29.06 -12.23
C LYS A 322 -11.55 27.60 -12.28
N VAL A 323 -10.63 26.65 -12.06
CA VAL A 323 -10.88 25.21 -12.13
C VAL A 323 -11.34 24.67 -10.77
N ALA A 324 -12.46 23.95 -10.79
CA ALA A 324 -13.07 23.31 -9.62
C ALA A 324 -13.41 21.83 -9.90
N VAL A 325 -13.42 21.02 -8.85
CA VAL A 325 -13.82 19.60 -8.92
C VAL A 325 -15.31 19.51 -9.31
N GLY A 326 -15.64 18.57 -10.19
CA GLY A 326 -16.99 18.37 -10.74
C GLY A 326 -17.29 19.14 -12.04
N GLN A 327 -16.35 19.93 -12.55
CA GLN A 327 -16.51 20.62 -13.84
C GLN A 327 -16.44 19.62 -15.00
N LYS A 328 -17.29 19.84 -16.01
CA LYS A 328 -17.28 19.06 -17.25
C LYS A 328 -16.12 19.49 -18.13
N ALA A 329 -15.46 18.53 -18.74
CA ALA A 329 -14.36 18.73 -19.67
C ALA A 329 -14.54 17.87 -20.91
N LYS A 330 -13.92 18.32 -22.00
CA LYS A 330 -13.79 17.56 -23.24
C LYS A 330 -12.32 17.26 -23.46
N VAL A 331 -11.99 15.99 -23.65
CA VAL A 331 -10.61 15.54 -23.90
C VAL A 331 -10.50 15.07 -25.33
N LYS A 332 -9.51 15.61 -26.04
CA LYS A 332 -9.09 15.17 -27.37
C LYS A 332 -7.75 14.47 -27.25
N VAL A 333 -7.66 13.23 -27.70
CA VAL A 333 -6.41 12.45 -27.68
C VAL A 333 -5.80 12.49 -29.07
N ASP A 334 -4.53 12.88 -29.17
CA ASP A 334 -3.87 13.13 -30.46
C ASP A 334 -3.90 11.90 -31.40
N ALA A 335 -3.85 10.70 -30.81
CA ALA A 335 -3.90 9.43 -31.54
C ALA A 335 -5.27 9.11 -32.17
N PHE A 336 -6.36 9.72 -31.71
CA PHE A 336 -7.73 9.45 -32.15
C PHE A 336 -8.34 10.59 -33.00
N GLY A 337 -7.53 11.55 -33.45
CA GLY A 337 -7.97 12.64 -34.32
C GLY A 337 -8.97 13.58 -33.65
N GLU A 338 -10.07 13.92 -34.33
CA GLU A 338 -11.10 14.87 -33.87
C GLU A 338 -12.14 14.27 -32.90
N GLN A 339 -11.91 13.07 -32.34
CA GLN A 339 -12.83 12.49 -31.37
C GLN A 339 -12.73 13.21 -30.02
N GLU A 340 -13.84 13.83 -29.60
CA GLU A 340 -13.98 14.41 -28.27
C GLU A 340 -14.55 13.38 -27.29
N ILE A 341 -13.84 13.13 -26.20
CA ILE A 341 -14.27 12.25 -25.11
C ILE A 341 -14.73 13.10 -23.94
N GLU A 342 -15.90 12.80 -23.39
CA GLU A 342 -16.40 13.48 -22.20
C GLU A 342 -15.57 13.10 -20.97
N ALA A 343 -15.24 14.10 -20.15
CA ALA A 343 -14.49 13.91 -18.92
C ALA A 343 -15.02 14.81 -17.81
N GLU A 344 -14.70 14.45 -16.57
CA GLU A 344 -15.03 15.25 -15.39
C GLU A 344 -13.79 15.48 -14.54
N VAL A 345 -13.65 16.70 -14.00
CA VAL A 345 -12.54 17.03 -13.10
C VAL A 345 -12.76 16.33 -11.75
N THR A 346 -11.94 15.33 -11.43
CA THR A 346 -12.04 14.56 -10.19
C THR A 346 -11.14 15.10 -9.09
N GLN A 347 -9.96 15.60 -9.45
CA GLN A 347 -8.98 16.06 -8.47
C GLN A 347 -8.19 17.28 -8.97
N LYS A 348 -8.01 18.26 -8.08
CA LYS A 348 -7.11 19.40 -8.25
C LYS A 348 -5.98 19.28 -7.24
N THR A 349 -4.75 19.12 -7.72
CA THR A 349 -3.57 18.98 -6.85
C THR A 349 -3.11 20.35 -6.38
N PRO A 350 -2.90 20.59 -5.07
CA PRO A 350 -2.46 21.89 -4.55
C PRO A 350 -0.96 22.15 -4.80
N LEU A 351 -0.21 21.14 -5.22
CA LEU A 351 1.23 21.23 -5.47
C LEU A 351 1.48 21.79 -6.89
N ALA A 352 2.20 22.91 -6.96
CA ALA A 352 2.71 23.45 -8.21
C ALA A 352 3.92 22.64 -8.70
N VAL A 353 3.91 22.28 -9.99
CA VAL A 353 5.03 21.65 -10.70
C VAL A 353 5.70 22.69 -11.58
N GLY A 354 7.04 22.74 -11.56
CA GLY A 354 7.82 23.57 -12.49
C GLY A 354 7.93 22.89 -13.86
N LYS A 355 7.98 23.68 -14.94
CA LYS A 355 8.08 23.17 -16.33
C LYS A 355 9.32 22.31 -16.59
N SER A 356 10.38 22.41 -15.77
CA SER A 356 11.66 21.70 -15.95
C SER A 356 11.97 20.62 -14.89
N GLN A 357 10.99 20.13 -14.11
CA GLN A 357 11.23 18.96 -13.27
C GLN A 357 11.18 17.66 -14.08
N THR A 358 12.17 17.46 -14.96
CA THR A 358 12.50 16.13 -15.47
C THR A 358 13.29 15.41 -14.37
N THR A 359 12.65 14.44 -13.72
CA THR A 359 13.30 13.53 -12.77
C THR A 359 14.33 12.65 -13.52
N GLY A 360 15.60 13.07 -13.55
CA GLY A 360 16.71 12.21 -13.97
C GLY A 360 17.68 12.86 -14.96
N GLY A 361 18.76 13.43 -14.44
CA GLY A 361 19.91 13.90 -15.23
C GLY A 361 20.46 15.22 -14.71
N LEU A 362 21.79 15.30 -14.54
CA LEU A 362 22.56 16.45 -14.04
C LEU A 362 21.94 17.80 -14.45
N SER A 363 21.18 18.40 -13.54
CA SER A 363 20.54 19.69 -13.76
C SER A 363 21.55 20.79 -13.42
N THR A 364 22.14 21.41 -14.44
CA THR A 364 22.60 22.79 -14.32
C THR A 364 21.40 23.66 -13.98
N ASN A 365 21.30 24.09 -12.73
CA ASN A 365 20.29 25.02 -12.23
C ASN A 365 20.45 26.38 -12.94
N ILE A 366 19.85 26.54 -14.12
CA ILE A 366 19.62 27.86 -14.70
C ILE A 366 18.37 28.38 -14.00
N ASN A 367 18.53 29.38 -13.12
CA ASN A 367 17.45 30.14 -12.51
C ASN A 367 16.70 30.95 -13.59
N VAL A 368 15.92 30.26 -14.42
CA VAL A 368 14.84 30.90 -15.16
C VAL A 368 13.63 30.86 -14.25
N GLN A 369 12.92 31.96 -14.12
CA GLN A 369 11.68 32.04 -13.36
C GLN A 369 10.63 31.19 -14.09
N GLU A 370 10.58 29.89 -13.75
CA GLU A 370 9.72 28.93 -14.44
C GLU A 370 8.26 29.23 -14.16
N ALA A 371 7.44 29.27 -15.21
CA ALA A 371 6.00 29.30 -15.07
C ALA A 371 5.56 28.03 -14.33
N LYS A 372 4.75 28.22 -13.28
CA LYS A 372 4.23 27.13 -12.45
C LYS A 372 2.94 26.60 -13.05
N GLU A 373 2.81 25.29 -13.05
CA GLU A 373 1.61 24.59 -13.48
C GLU A 373 1.05 23.78 -12.31
N PHE A 374 -0.27 23.55 -12.31
CA PHE A 374 -0.97 22.75 -11.33
C PHE A 374 -1.56 21.52 -12.01
N ARG A 375 -1.38 20.38 -11.34
CA ARG A 375 -1.85 19.09 -11.84
C ARG A 375 -3.34 18.92 -11.55
N VAL A 376 -4.14 18.80 -12.61
CA VAL A 376 -5.57 18.52 -12.55
C VAL A 376 -5.81 17.15 -13.17
N VAL A 377 -6.53 16.28 -12.45
CA VAL A 377 -6.89 14.94 -12.92
C VAL A 377 -8.33 14.98 -13.41
N LEU A 378 -8.52 14.54 -14.65
CA LEU A 378 -9.82 14.36 -15.26
C LEU A 378 -10.09 12.88 -15.48
N GLN A 379 -11.28 12.41 -15.11
CA GLN A 379 -11.69 11.05 -15.37
C GLN A 379 -12.52 11.01 -16.65
N LEU A 380 -12.14 10.15 -17.60
CA LEU A 380 -12.89 9.94 -18.83
C LEU A 380 -14.19 9.19 -18.52
N GLN A 381 -15.30 9.64 -19.11
CA GLN A 381 -16.64 9.05 -18.98
C GLN A 381 -17.14 8.60 -20.36
N ASN A 382 -18.12 7.69 -20.37
CA ASN A 382 -18.82 7.25 -21.59
C ASN A 382 -17.89 6.74 -22.71
N LEU A 383 -16.86 5.95 -22.37
CA LEU A 383 -15.94 5.41 -23.36
C LEU A 383 -16.60 4.31 -24.21
N THR A 384 -16.46 4.42 -25.53
CA THR A 384 -16.73 3.32 -26.45
C THR A 384 -15.68 2.21 -26.29
N PRO A 385 -16.06 0.92 -26.45
CA PRO A 385 -15.12 -0.21 -26.28
C PRO A 385 -13.87 -0.15 -27.16
N GLU A 386 -14.00 0.44 -28.36
CA GLU A 386 -12.88 0.64 -29.30
C GLU A 386 -11.84 1.63 -28.77
N VAL A 387 -12.31 2.76 -28.22
CA VAL A 387 -11.45 3.78 -27.60
C VAL A 387 -10.79 3.20 -26.35
N GLN A 388 -11.56 2.52 -25.50
CA GLN A 388 -11.03 1.91 -24.28
C GLN A 388 -9.88 0.90 -24.56
N THR A 389 -10.01 0.12 -25.63
CA THR A 389 -8.98 -0.87 -26.02
C THR A 389 -7.79 -0.23 -26.76
N GLY A 390 -7.98 0.92 -27.40
CA GLY A 390 -6.93 1.61 -28.15
C GLY A 390 -6.11 2.60 -27.30
N LEU A 391 -6.66 3.12 -26.21
CA LEU A 391 -5.93 4.04 -25.31
C LEU A 391 -4.74 3.30 -24.67
N ARG A 392 -3.61 3.99 -24.58
CA ARG A 392 -2.38 3.50 -23.94
C ARG A 392 -1.91 4.52 -22.91
N PRO A 393 -1.32 4.05 -21.80
CA PRO A 393 -0.71 4.96 -20.83
C PRO A 393 0.37 5.79 -21.50
N GLY A 394 0.43 7.09 -21.18
CA GLY A 394 1.41 8.03 -21.71
C GLY A 394 1.05 8.70 -23.04
N MET A 395 -0.14 8.45 -23.62
CA MET A 395 -0.61 9.23 -24.77
C MET A 395 -0.82 10.70 -24.41
N SER A 396 -0.45 11.61 -25.29
CA SER A 396 -0.76 13.04 -25.18
C SER A 396 -2.24 13.30 -25.39
N ALA A 397 -2.81 14.18 -24.57
CA ALA A 397 -4.20 14.59 -24.67
C ALA A 397 -4.34 16.10 -24.40
N THR A 398 -5.24 16.75 -25.12
CA THR A 398 -5.63 18.15 -24.89
C THR A 398 -6.99 18.15 -24.21
N ALA A 399 -7.08 18.76 -23.03
CA ALA A 399 -8.34 18.88 -22.29
C ALA A 399 -8.84 20.32 -22.31
N THR A 400 -10.13 20.47 -22.60
CA THR A 400 -10.86 21.74 -22.54
C THR A 400 -11.84 21.67 -21.38
N ILE A 401 -11.51 22.32 -20.27
CA ILE A 401 -12.32 22.33 -19.04
C ILE A 401 -13.31 23.48 -19.11
N THR A 402 -14.60 23.20 -18.94
CA THR A 402 -15.63 24.26 -18.86
C THR A 402 -15.72 24.77 -17.42
N THR A 403 -15.22 25.98 -17.17
CA THR A 403 -15.15 26.54 -15.81
C THR A 403 -16.48 27.15 -15.35
N LYS A 404 -17.11 27.94 -16.23
CA LYS A 404 -18.41 28.56 -16.00
C LYS A 404 -19.24 28.56 -17.27
N THR A 405 -20.54 28.38 -17.09
CA THR A 405 -21.56 28.50 -18.13
C THR A 405 -22.53 29.58 -17.71
N ALA A 406 -22.80 30.55 -18.60
CA ALA A 406 -23.93 31.44 -18.47
C ALA A 406 -24.89 31.24 -19.65
N GLN A 407 -26.19 31.29 -19.36
CA GLN A 407 -27.26 31.14 -20.35
C GLN A 407 -27.91 32.49 -20.63
N ASN A 408 -28.39 32.67 -21.87
CA ASN A 408 -29.09 33.89 -22.33
C ASN A 408 -28.31 35.18 -22.03
N VAL A 409 -27.13 35.32 -22.62
CA VAL A 409 -26.22 36.44 -22.33
C VAL A 409 -26.04 37.37 -23.52
N LEU A 410 -25.95 38.68 -23.25
CA LEU A 410 -25.47 39.67 -24.20
C LEU A 410 -23.96 39.47 -24.39
N ALA A 411 -23.60 38.87 -25.52
CA ALA A 411 -22.23 38.58 -25.87
C ALA A 411 -21.67 39.67 -26.77
N VAL A 412 -20.54 40.25 -26.38
CA VAL A 412 -19.83 41.25 -27.18
C VAL A 412 -18.43 40.76 -27.48
N PRO A 413 -17.94 40.88 -28.73
CA PRO A 413 -16.57 40.48 -29.06
C PRO A 413 -15.54 41.14 -28.16
N LEU A 414 -14.52 40.39 -27.73
CA LEU A 414 -13.42 40.88 -26.89
C LEU A 414 -12.75 42.15 -27.45
N GLN A 415 -12.76 42.28 -28.78
CA GLN A 415 -12.20 43.41 -29.53
C GLN A 415 -12.93 44.74 -29.28
N ALA A 416 -14.11 44.74 -28.67
CA ALA A 416 -14.91 45.94 -28.43
C ALA A 416 -14.65 46.62 -27.07
N ILE A 417 -13.95 45.93 -26.15
CA ILE A 417 -13.76 46.42 -24.78
C ILE A 417 -12.56 47.36 -24.75
N VAL A 418 -12.75 48.51 -24.10
CA VAL A 418 -11.73 49.54 -23.93
C VAL A 418 -11.56 49.82 -22.44
N GLU A 419 -10.32 49.85 -21.97
CA GLU A 419 -9.98 50.22 -20.59
C GLU A 419 -9.46 51.66 -20.56
N LYS A 420 -10.23 52.57 -19.94
CA LYS A 420 -9.78 53.94 -19.68
C LYS A 420 -9.22 54.04 -18.27
N LYS A 421 -8.00 54.55 -18.13
CA LYS A 421 -7.46 54.97 -16.83
C LYS A 421 -8.15 56.28 -16.42
N PRO A 422 -8.56 56.45 -15.16
CA PRO A 422 -9.03 57.74 -14.69
C PRO A 422 -7.85 58.72 -14.66
N ASP A 423 -7.98 59.83 -15.38
CA ASP A 423 -7.02 60.93 -15.35
C ASP A 423 -7.08 61.61 -13.98
N ASN A 424 -6.11 61.30 -13.13
CA ASN A 424 -5.70 62.17 -12.04
C ASN A 424 -4.18 62.35 -12.15
N THR A 425 -3.77 63.45 -12.76
CA THR A 425 -2.41 64.00 -12.67
C THR A 425 -2.34 64.99 -11.51
N PRO A 426 -1.62 64.70 -10.41
CA PRO A 426 -1.14 65.75 -9.51
C PRO A 426 0.25 66.22 -9.96
N GLU A 427 0.45 67.53 -10.13
CA GLU A 427 1.77 68.13 -10.31
C GLU A 427 2.62 68.09 -9.01
N PRO A 428 3.96 68.13 -9.11
CA PRO A 428 4.86 67.74 -8.04
C PRO A 428 5.17 68.89 -7.06
N GLY A 429 5.04 68.61 -5.76
CA GLY A 429 5.46 69.48 -4.64
C GLY A 429 5.98 68.65 -3.46
N VAL A 430 7.00 69.18 -2.78
CA VAL A 430 7.99 68.52 -1.89
C VAL A 430 7.41 67.85 -0.62
N GLN A 431 8.03 66.71 -0.25
CA GLN A 431 7.86 65.81 0.94
C GLN A 431 7.90 66.47 2.34
N PRO A 432 7.67 65.75 3.49
CA PRO A 432 7.33 64.34 3.75
C PRO A 432 6.20 64.09 4.83
N ALA A 433 5.56 62.91 4.85
CA ALA A 433 5.14 62.16 6.07
C ALA A 433 4.21 60.99 5.73
N ALA A 434 4.25 59.95 6.56
CA ALA A 434 3.58 58.65 6.41
C ALA A 434 2.05 58.72 6.29
N ALA A 435 1.48 57.92 5.36
CA ALA A 435 0.07 57.53 5.35
C ALA A 435 -0.12 56.18 4.62
N ALA A 436 -1.13 55.43 5.07
CA ALA A 436 -1.56 54.08 4.69
C ALA A 436 -1.69 53.82 3.17
N PRO A 437 -1.68 52.55 2.71
CA PRO A 437 -1.78 52.24 1.28
C PRO A 437 -3.13 52.69 0.72
N ALA A 438 -3.12 53.77 -0.06
CA ALA A 438 -4.27 54.23 -0.81
C ALA A 438 -4.49 53.32 -2.03
N ASP A 439 -5.74 52.84 -2.18
CA ASP A 439 -6.21 52.07 -3.32
C ASP A 439 -5.93 52.82 -4.63
N LYS A 440 -5.18 52.18 -5.53
CA LYS A 440 -5.01 52.68 -6.91
C LYS A 440 -6.38 52.71 -7.58
N PRO A 441 -6.73 53.79 -8.32
CA PRO A 441 -8.04 53.86 -8.96
C PRO A 441 -8.16 52.79 -10.05
N LYS A 442 -9.18 51.94 -9.95
CA LYS A 442 -9.44 50.84 -10.89
C LYS A 442 -9.79 51.40 -12.28
N PRO A 443 -9.24 50.87 -13.37
CA PRO A 443 -9.59 51.29 -14.73
C PRO A 443 -11.07 51.00 -15.02
N ILE A 444 -11.77 51.95 -15.66
CA ILE A 444 -13.17 51.76 -16.05
C ILE A 444 -13.19 51.07 -17.40
N LYS A 445 -13.79 49.88 -17.45
CA LYS A 445 -14.03 49.14 -18.70
C LYS A 445 -15.31 49.70 -19.35
N GLY A 446 -15.25 49.94 -20.66
CA GLY A 446 -16.40 50.42 -21.41
C GLY A 446 -16.33 50.01 -22.86
N VAL A 447 -17.45 50.17 -23.55
CA VAL A 447 -17.63 49.82 -24.96
C VAL A 447 -18.08 51.07 -25.71
N TYR A 448 -17.61 51.24 -26.93
CA TYR A 448 -18.10 52.32 -27.80
C TYR A 448 -19.34 51.87 -28.56
N VAL A 449 -20.44 52.57 -28.33
CA VAL A 449 -21.69 52.38 -29.08
C VAL A 449 -21.77 53.44 -30.17
N LEU A 450 -22.21 53.03 -31.36
CA LEU A 450 -22.44 53.94 -32.47
C LEU A 450 -23.82 54.60 -32.30
N ASP A 451 -23.82 55.92 -32.13
CA ASP A 451 -25.04 56.74 -32.13
C ASP A 451 -24.99 57.67 -33.34
N GLY A 452 -25.61 57.23 -34.45
CA GLY A 452 -25.52 57.86 -35.76
C GLY A 452 -24.13 57.68 -36.41
N ASN A 453 -23.29 58.72 -36.35
CA ASN A 453 -21.92 58.72 -36.91
C ASN A 453 -20.84 59.06 -35.86
N LYS A 454 -21.22 59.04 -34.57
CA LYS A 454 -20.36 59.38 -33.44
C LYS A 454 -20.19 58.16 -32.52
N ALA A 455 -18.97 57.99 -32.01
CA ALA A 455 -18.66 56.95 -31.05
C ALA A 455 -18.89 57.45 -29.61
N LYS A 456 -19.87 56.86 -28.91
CA LYS A 456 -20.18 57.18 -27.51
C LYS A 456 -19.65 56.10 -26.59
N PHE A 457 -18.84 56.49 -25.62
CA PHE A 457 -18.30 55.55 -24.63
C PHE A 457 -19.39 55.25 -23.59
N LYS A 458 -19.81 53.99 -23.48
CA LYS A 458 -20.65 53.51 -22.39
C LYS A 458 -19.82 52.67 -21.42
N PRO A 459 -19.78 53.00 -20.12
CA PRO A 459 -19.19 52.11 -19.13
C PRO A 459 -20.05 50.83 -19.06
N VAL A 460 -19.39 49.67 -19.03
CA VAL A 460 -20.08 48.38 -18.98
C VAL A 460 -19.50 47.51 -17.88
N GLU A 461 -20.37 46.72 -17.25
CA GLU A 461 -19.93 45.67 -16.35
C GLU A 461 -19.78 44.35 -17.12
N THR A 462 -18.60 43.76 -17.02
CA THR A 462 -18.25 42.53 -17.72
C THR A 462 -18.42 41.32 -16.81
N GLY A 463 -19.07 40.28 -17.31
CA GLY A 463 -19.24 38.99 -16.66
C GLY A 463 -18.19 37.98 -17.10
N ILE A 464 -18.64 36.80 -17.49
CA ILE A 464 -17.78 35.69 -17.93
C ILE A 464 -17.16 35.99 -19.30
N THR A 465 -15.87 35.68 -19.43
CA THR A 465 -15.15 35.75 -20.72
C THR A 465 -15.14 34.38 -21.39
N GLY A 466 -15.69 34.29 -22.59
CA GLY A 466 -15.55 33.14 -23.48
C GLY A 466 -14.32 33.27 -24.40
N GLU A 467 -14.21 32.38 -25.38
CA GLU A 467 -13.03 32.30 -26.27
C GLU A 467 -12.87 33.52 -27.19
N SER A 468 -13.98 34.06 -27.71
CA SER A 468 -13.97 35.24 -28.60
C SER A 468 -14.83 36.40 -28.09
N ASP A 469 -15.74 36.13 -27.14
CA ASP A 469 -16.75 37.07 -26.66
C ASP A 469 -16.70 37.22 -25.14
N ILE A 470 -17.15 38.37 -24.64
CA ILE A 470 -17.38 38.61 -23.22
C ILE A 470 -18.88 38.77 -22.96
N GLN A 471 -19.34 38.29 -21.81
CA GLN A 471 -20.66 38.60 -21.29
C GLN A 471 -20.69 40.03 -20.76
N ILE A 472 -21.76 40.76 -21.06
CA ILE A 472 -22.04 42.06 -20.44
C ILE A 472 -23.26 41.91 -19.53
N THR A 473 -23.08 42.26 -18.25
CA THR A 473 -24.13 42.15 -17.23
C THR A 473 -24.95 43.43 -17.10
N SER A 474 -24.34 44.58 -17.38
CA SER A 474 -24.98 45.89 -17.28
C SER A 474 -24.33 46.92 -18.20
N GLY A 475 -25.12 47.87 -18.72
CA GLY A 475 -24.66 49.02 -19.50
C GLY A 475 -24.99 49.01 -21.00
N LEU A 476 -25.52 47.91 -21.53
CA LEU A 476 -25.89 47.75 -22.95
C LEU A 476 -27.21 47.00 -23.12
N SER A 477 -27.91 47.31 -24.21
CA SER A 477 -29.19 46.68 -24.59
C SER A 477 -29.02 45.81 -25.83
N GLU A 478 -29.91 44.82 -25.98
CA GLU A 478 -29.96 43.97 -27.18
C GLU A 478 -30.20 44.80 -28.44
N GLY A 479 -29.42 44.54 -29.50
CA GLY A 479 -29.54 45.22 -30.79
C GLY A 479 -28.79 46.54 -30.94
N GLU A 480 -28.07 47.02 -29.91
CA GLU A 480 -27.18 48.18 -30.06
C GLU A 480 -25.98 47.86 -30.98
N GLU A 481 -25.54 48.85 -31.77
CA GLU A 481 -24.41 48.72 -32.68
C GLU A 481 -23.10 49.08 -31.93
N VAL A 482 -22.27 48.06 -31.67
CA VAL A 482 -21.00 48.22 -30.96
C VAL A 482 -19.84 48.32 -31.94
N ILE A 483 -18.94 49.26 -31.68
CA ILE A 483 -17.75 49.47 -32.48
C ILE A 483 -16.69 48.42 -32.12
N THR A 484 -16.23 47.66 -33.11
CA THR A 484 -15.13 46.70 -33.03
C THR A 484 -13.96 47.15 -33.90
N GLY A 485 -12.73 46.90 -33.45
CA GLY A 485 -11.55 47.27 -34.21
C GLY A 485 -10.24 47.05 -33.45
N PRO A 486 -9.08 47.36 -34.07
CA PRO A 486 -7.79 47.24 -33.41
C PRO A 486 -7.76 48.09 -32.13
N SER A 487 -7.28 47.51 -31.02
CA SER A 487 -7.23 48.18 -29.71
C SER A 487 -6.54 49.55 -29.75
N ARG A 488 -5.54 49.73 -30.64
CA ARG A 488 -4.88 51.03 -30.87
C ARG A 488 -5.83 52.13 -31.34
N VAL A 489 -6.80 51.79 -32.17
CA VAL A 489 -7.78 52.76 -32.71
C VAL A 489 -8.79 53.08 -31.62
N LEU A 490 -9.34 52.06 -30.95
CA LEU A 490 -10.34 52.23 -29.90
C LEU A 490 -9.80 52.97 -28.66
N ASN A 491 -8.53 52.78 -28.31
CA ASN A 491 -7.87 53.49 -27.20
C ASN A 491 -7.57 54.97 -27.51
N THR A 492 -7.48 55.35 -28.79
CA THR A 492 -7.19 56.73 -29.22
C THR A 492 -8.44 57.51 -29.64
N LEU A 493 -9.59 56.84 -29.70
CA LEU A 493 -10.88 57.47 -29.93
C LEU A 493 -11.24 58.40 -28.75
N LYS A 494 -11.52 59.67 -29.08
CA LYS A 494 -12.13 60.62 -28.15
C LYS A 494 -13.64 60.41 -28.11
N GLU A 495 -14.24 60.75 -26.98
CA GLU A 495 -15.70 60.77 -26.85
C GLU A 495 -16.30 61.69 -27.93
N ASP A 496 -17.37 61.24 -28.60
CA ASP A 496 -18.01 61.90 -29.75
C ASP A 496 -17.17 62.03 -31.04
N ALA A 497 -16.09 61.26 -31.18
CA ALA A 497 -15.33 61.22 -32.42
C ALA A 497 -16.18 60.71 -33.59
N ILE A 498 -16.07 61.38 -34.74
CA ILE A 498 -16.73 60.97 -35.99
C ILE A 498 -15.96 59.77 -36.55
N VAL A 499 -16.65 58.65 -36.68
CA VAL A 499 -16.09 57.40 -37.20
C VAL A 499 -16.70 57.09 -38.57
N LYS A 500 -15.95 56.45 -39.46
CA LYS A 500 -16.49 55.92 -40.72
C LYS A 500 -16.71 54.43 -40.59
N LYS A 501 -17.94 53.97 -40.85
CA LYS A 501 -18.31 52.55 -40.86
C LYS A 501 -17.60 51.87 -42.02
N GLN A 502 -16.70 50.94 -41.72
CA GLN A 502 -16.25 49.97 -42.71
C GLN A 502 -17.27 48.83 -42.78
N THR A 503 -18.01 48.75 -43.88
CA THR A 503 -18.74 47.53 -44.23
C THR A 503 -17.73 46.46 -44.64
N LYS A 504 -17.43 45.54 -43.73
CA LYS A 504 -16.73 44.30 -44.05
C LYS A 504 -17.64 43.48 -44.99
N LYS A 505 -17.17 43.14 -46.19
CA LYS A 505 -17.83 42.13 -47.04
C LYS A 505 -17.84 40.80 -46.28
N GLU A 506 -19.03 40.22 -46.08
CA GLU A 506 -19.18 38.83 -45.66
C GLU A 506 -18.42 37.91 -46.64
N GLY A 507 -17.52 37.08 -46.12
CA GLY A 507 -16.79 36.11 -46.93
C GLY A 507 -15.29 36.03 -46.63
N ASP A 508 -14.90 35.95 -45.36
CA ASP A 508 -13.62 35.34 -45.00
C ASP A 508 -13.85 34.48 -43.76
N ALA A 509 -14.34 33.28 -44.03
CA ALA A 509 -14.43 32.21 -43.06
C ALA A 509 -13.00 31.72 -42.75
N SER A 510 -12.69 31.70 -41.46
CA SER A 510 -11.56 31.08 -40.78
C SER A 510 -10.53 30.33 -41.64
N PRO A 511 -9.23 30.69 -41.59
CA PRO A 511 -8.22 29.66 -41.76
C PRO A 511 -8.24 28.78 -40.50
N LYS A 512 -8.32 27.47 -40.73
CA LYS A 512 -8.27 26.39 -39.74
C LYS A 512 -7.14 26.52 -38.74
#